data_AF-A0A351WDI8-F1
#
_entry.id   AF-A0A351WDI8-F1
#
_cell.length_a   1.000
_cell.length_b   1.000
_cell.length_c   1.000
_cell.angle_alpha   90.00
_cell.angle_beta   90.00
_cell.angle_gamma   90.00
#
_symmetry.space_group_name_H-M   'P 1'
#
loop_
_entity.id
_entity.type
_entity.pdbx_description
1 polymer ?
#
loop_
_entity_poly.entity_id
_entity_poly.type
_entity_poly.pdbx_seq_one_letter_code
_entity_poly.pdbx_strand_id
1 'polypeptide(L)'
;MFRHRSSALTRSVLHKEELINMLHEPAVPVGKDPAQSYKMRLGVWMVLSYSLFYAGFVAINLLKPLVMEKTVLAGLNLATVYGFALILVAFLQAMIYNAMCSAQERKLDIPKNPMETR
;
A
#
# COMPACT_ATOMS: atom_id res chain seq x y z
N MET A 1 60.01 18.08 1.35
CA MET A 1 58.97 19.11 1.13
C MET A 1 57.66 18.50 0.63
N PHE A 2 57.00 17.59 1.37
CA PHE A 2 55.74 16.95 0.91
C PHE A 2 54.85 16.45 2.07
N ARG A 3 54.77 17.16 3.21
CA ARG A 3 53.98 16.69 4.37
C ARG A 3 52.80 17.57 4.77
N HIS A 4 52.43 18.55 3.94
CA HIS A 4 51.39 19.53 4.30
C HIS A 4 50.10 19.50 3.46
N ARG A 5 50.03 18.69 2.39
CA ARG A 5 48.82 18.55 1.53
C ARG A 5 47.97 17.30 1.83
N SER A 6 48.37 16.46 2.78
CA SER A 6 47.68 15.19 3.06
C SER A 6 46.41 15.34 3.91
N SER A 7 46.39 16.34 4.81
CA SER A 7 45.32 16.46 5.83
C SER A 7 43.96 16.88 5.24
N ALA A 8 43.96 17.71 4.19
CA ALA A 8 42.73 18.18 3.55
C ALA A 8 42.02 17.09 2.72
N LEU A 9 42.79 16.20 2.09
CA LEU A 9 42.28 15.09 1.29
C LEU A 9 41.72 13.96 2.17
N THR A 10 42.35 13.71 3.32
CA THR A 10 41.80 12.77 4.31
C THR A 10 40.49 13.30 4.90
N ARG A 11 40.40 14.60 5.18
CA ARG A 11 39.17 15.20 5.71
C ARG A 11 38.01 15.19 4.71
N SER A 12 38.28 15.38 3.41
CA SER A 12 37.24 15.32 2.37
C SER A 12 36.76 13.89 2.08
N VAL A 13 37.66 12.89 2.13
CA VAL A 13 37.30 11.47 1.99
C VAL A 13 36.49 10.99 3.19
N LEU A 14 36.89 11.35 4.41
CA LEU A 14 36.16 11.00 5.63
C LEU A 14 34.77 11.66 5.66
N HIS A 15 34.65 12.91 5.23
CA HIS A 15 33.34 13.56 5.16
C HIS A 15 32.44 12.95 4.07
N LYS A 16 33.02 12.43 2.97
CA LYS A 16 32.29 11.73 1.90
C LYS A 16 31.84 10.33 2.34
N GLU A 17 32.68 9.59 3.05
CA GLU A 17 32.34 8.28 3.65
C GLU A 17 31.25 8.42 4.72
N GLU A 18 31.34 9.44 5.58
CA GLU A 18 30.30 9.76 6.58
C GLU A 18 28.98 10.17 5.90
N LEU A 19 29.02 10.98 4.82
CA LEU A 19 27.83 11.33 4.05
C LEU A 19 27.17 10.12 3.39
N ILE A 20 27.97 9.16 2.90
CA ILE A 20 27.47 7.91 2.32
C ILE A 20 26.83 7.02 3.40
N ASN A 21 27.43 6.96 4.60
CA ASN A 21 26.86 6.22 5.74
C ASN A 21 25.57 6.85 6.29
N MET A 22 25.42 8.17 6.25
CA MET A 22 24.20 8.85 6.71
C MET A 22 23.04 8.77 5.71
N LEU A 23 23.31 8.47 4.44
CA LEU A 23 22.27 8.32 3.42
C LEU A 23 21.55 6.96 3.49
N HIS A 24 22.15 5.95 4.13
CA HIS A 24 21.56 4.62 4.29
C HIS A 24 21.92 4.06 5.68
N GLU A 25 21.24 4.54 6.73
CA GLU A 25 21.16 3.76 7.96
C GLU A 25 20.39 2.46 7.61
N PRO A 26 21.01 1.27 7.77
CA PRO A 26 20.34 0.02 7.43
C PRO A 26 19.12 -0.09 8.32
N ALA A 27 17.94 -0.15 7.69
CA ALA A 27 16.67 -0.27 8.38
C ALA A 27 16.79 -1.34 9.47
N VAL A 28 16.54 -0.94 10.71
CA VAL A 28 16.48 -1.84 11.86
C VAL A 28 15.65 -3.06 11.46
N PRO A 29 16.17 -4.30 11.58
CA PRO A 29 15.44 -5.48 11.16
C PRO A 29 14.17 -5.59 12.00
N VAL A 30 13.06 -5.15 11.42
CA VAL A 30 11.72 -5.32 11.99
C VAL A 30 11.51 -6.82 12.19
N GLY A 31 11.49 -7.24 13.45
CA GLY A 31 11.18 -8.60 13.83
C GLY A 31 9.85 -9.04 13.21
N LYS A 32 9.72 -10.34 12.93
CA LYS A 32 8.60 -10.92 12.17
C LYS A 32 7.25 -10.56 12.82
N ASP A 33 6.57 -9.57 12.26
CA ASP A 33 5.24 -9.16 12.70
C ASP A 33 4.25 -10.32 12.46
N PRO A 34 3.63 -10.90 13.51
CA PRO A 34 2.68 -11.99 13.34
C PRO A 34 1.45 -11.57 12.51
N ALA A 35 1.18 -10.26 12.40
CA ALA A 35 0.10 -9.69 11.60
C ALA A 35 0.40 -9.62 10.08
N GLN A 36 1.66 -9.67 9.65
CA GLN A 36 2.02 -9.42 8.24
C GLN A 36 1.40 -10.44 7.28
N SER A 37 1.46 -11.73 7.64
CA SER A 37 0.91 -12.80 6.79
C SER A 37 -0.62 -12.70 6.65
N TYR A 38 -1.31 -12.22 7.69
CA TYR A 38 -2.75 -11.99 7.65
C TYR A 38 -3.11 -10.82 6.74
N LYS A 39 -2.43 -9.68 6.90
CA LYS A 39 -2.63 -8.47 6.06
C LYS A 39 -2.40 -8.77 4.59
N MET A 40 -1.34 -9.52 4.24
CA MET A 40 -1.08 -9.95 2.87
C MET A 40 -2.19 -10.83 2.30
N ARG A 41 -2.65 -11.85 3.04
CA ARG A 41 -3.68 -12.77 2.55
C ARG A 41 -5.01 -12.05 2.32
N LEU A 42 -5.34 -11.10 3.19
CA LEU A 42 -6.52 -10.26 3.06
C LEU A 42 -6.44 -9.36 1.83
N GLY A 43 -5.29 -8.71 1.62
CA GLY A 43 -5.04 -7.86 0.45
C GLY A 43 -5.20 -8.63 -0.87
N VAL A 44 -4.66 -9.86 -0.96
CA VAL A 44 -4.80 -10.70 -2.15
C VAL A 44 -6.27 -11.01 -2.46
N TRP A 45 -7.06 -11.39 -1.44
CA TRP A 45 -8.49 -11.65 -1.63
C TRP A 45 -9.26 -10.42 -2.12
N MET A 46 -8.91 -9.23 -1.62
CA MET A 46 -9.58 -7.98 -2.01
C MET A 46 -9.17 -7.50 -3.41
N VAL A 47 -7.92 -7.73 -3.81
CA VAL A 47 -7.49 -7.51 -5.20
C VAL A 47 -8.28 -8.43 -6.13
N LEU A 48 -8.38 -9.72 -5.82
CA LEU A 48 -9.13 -10.67 -6.65
C LEU A 48 -10.60 -10.27 -6.81
N SER A 49 -11.26 -9.87 -5.73
CA SER A 49 -12.66 -9.44 -5.82
C SER A 49 -12.81 -8.16 -6.64
N TYR A 50 -11.94 -7.16 -6.47
CA TYR A 50 -11.98 -5.93 -7.27
C TYR A 50 -11.71 -6.22 -8.76
N SER A 51 -10.71 -7.06 -9.03
CA SER A 51 -10.36 -7.48 -10.39
C SER A 51 -11.52 -8.15 -11.11
N LEU A 52 -12.39 -8.89 -10.41
CA LEU A 52 -13.58 -9.50 -11.01
C LEU A 52 -14.59 -8.44 -11.50
N PHE A 53 -14.87 -7.43 -10.69
CA PHE A 53 -15.75 -6.31 -11.09
C PHE A 53 -15.17 -5.52 -12.26
N TYR A 54 -13.87 -5.22 -12.20
CA TYR A 54 -13.18 -4.51 -13.26
C TYR A 54 -13.12 -5.34 -14.56
N ALA A 55 -12.83 -6.64 -14.47
CA ALA A 55 -12.85 -7.53 -15.63
C ALA A 55 -14.24 -7.61 -16.26
N GLY A 56 -15.31 -7.61 -15.45
CA GLY A 56 -16.69 -7.51 -15.93
C GLY A 56 -16.94 -6.23 -16.74
N PHE A 57 -16.50 -5.07 -16.23
CA PHE A 57 -16.57 -3.81 -16.95
C PHE A 57 -15.82 -3.87 -18.29
N VAL A 58 -14.58 -4.34 -18.28
CA VAL A 58 -13.75 -4.45 -19.48
C VAL A 58 -14.38 -5.41 -20.49
N ALA A 59 -14.89 -6.57 -20.05
CA ALA A 59 -15.53 -7.54 -20.92
C ALA A 59 -16.76 -6.95 -21.62
N ILE A 60 -17.59 -6.18 -20.91
CA ILE A 60 -18.75 -5.50 -21.52
C ILE A 60 -18.30 -4.48 -22.56
N ASN A 61 -17.25 -3.70 -22.26
CA ASN A 61 -16.68 -2.73 -23.20
C ASN A 61 -16.16 -3.39 -24.48
N LEU A 62 -15.55 -4.58 -24.36
CA LEU A 62 -15.01 -5.32 -25.50
C LEU A 62 -16.10 -6.01 -26.34
N LEU A 63 -17.09 -6.63 -25.69
CA LEU A 63 -18.09 -7.45 -26.39
C LEU A 63 -19.23 -6.62 -26.96
N LYS A 64 -19.63 -5.52 -26.31
CA LYS A 64 -20.82 -4.74 -26.67
C LYS A 64 -20.64 -3.23 -26.43
N PRO A 65 -19.76 -2.55 -27.18
CA PRO A 65 -19.51 -1.12 -27.03
C PRO A 65 -20.76 -0.25 -27.24
N LEU A 66 -21.67 -0.63 -28.15
CA LEU A 66 -22.92 0.13 -28.36
C LEU A 66 -23.84 0.17 -27.12
N VAL A 67 -23.72 -0.80 -26.22
CA VAL A 67 -24.54 -0.82 -24.99
C VAL A 67 -23.96 0.15 -23.96
N MET A 68 -22.64 0.38 -23.99
CA MET A 68 -21.94 1.34 -23.13
C MET A 68 -22.27 2.80 -23.46
N GLU A 69 -22.60 3.09 -24.72
CA GLU A 69 -22.97 4.42 -25.18
C GLU A 69 -24.42 4.81 -24.80
N LYS A 70 -25.28 3.83 -24.49
CA LYS A 70 -26.66 4.10 -24.12
C LYS A 70 -26.72 5.02 -22.91
N THR A 71 -27.49 6.09 -23.05
CA THR A 71 -27.83 7.01 -21.97
C THR A 71 -28.77 6.30 -21.00
N VAL A 72 -28.35 6.17 -19.74
CA VAL A 72 -29.08 5.37 -18.73
C VAL A 72 -29.59 6.24 -17.59
N LEU A 73 -28.80 7.23 -17.15
CA LEU A 73 -29.10 7.95 -15.91
C LEU A 73 -28.71 9.42 -16.03
N ALA A 74 -29.67 10.34 -15.86
CA ALA A 74 -29.43 11.79 -15.86
C ALA A 74 -28.63 12.31 -17.09
N GLY A 75 -28.80 11.69 -18.26
CA GLY A 75 -28.03 12.05 -19.47
C GLY A 75 -26.62 11.44 -19.55
N LEU A 76 -26.21 10.64 -18.56
CA LEU A 76 -24.95 9.91 -18.56
C LEU A 76 -25.10 8.55 -19.26
N ASN A 77 -24.05 8.19 -20.00
CA ASN A 77 -23.94 6.88 -20.64
C ASN A 77 -23.67 5.78 -19.59
N LEU A 78 -23.98 4.54 -19.96
CA LEU A 78 -23.79 3.38 -19.08
C LEU A 78 -22.33 3.24 -18.64
N ALA A 79 -21.38 3.56 -19.52
CA ALA A 79 -19.95 3.53 -19.19
C ALA A 79 -19.61 4.41 -17.99
N THR A 80 -20.13 5.63 -17.96
CA THR A 80 -19.85 6.59 -16.88
C THR A 80 -20.49 6.13 -15.58
N VAL A 81 -21.75 5.66 -15.62
CA VAL A 81 -22.45 5.15 -14.44
C VAL A 81 -21.74 3.92 -13.86
N TYR A 82 -21.28 3.01 -14.71
CA TYR A 82 -20.54 1.83 -14.27
C TYR A 82 -19.16 2.20 -13.73
N GLY A 83 -18.49 3.18 -14.32
CA GLY A 83 -17.23 3.73 -13.81
C GLY A 83 -17.39 4.28 -12.39
N PHE A 84 -18.43 5.08 -12.14
CA PHE A 84 -18.75 5.55 -10.79
C PHE A 84 -19.07 4.40 -9.82
N ALA A 85 -19.78 3.37 -10.28
CA ALA A 85 -20.04 2.18 -9.46
C ALA A 85 -18.73 1.47 -9.06
N LEU A 86 -17.74 1.36 -9.96
CA LEU A 86 -16.43 0.77 -9.64
C LEU A 86 -15.66 1.57 -8.59
N ILE A 87 -15.73 2.91 -8.64
CA ILE A 87 -15.13 3.78 -7.62
C ILE A 87 -15.77 3.51 -6.26
N LEU A 88 -17.10 3.40 -6.19
CA LEU A 88 -17.80 3.10 -4.95
C LEU A 88 -17.40 1.71 -4.40
N VAL A 89 -17.30 0.70 -5.26
CA VAL A 89 -16.84 -0.64 -4.85
C VAL A 89 -15.42 -0.60 -4.30
N ALA A 90 -14.49 0.09 -4.99
CA ALA A 90 -13.11 0.24 -4.52
C ALA A 90 -13.04 0.94 -3.16
N PHE A 91 -13.83 2.00 -2.97
CA PHE A 91 -13.89 2.74 -1.72
C PHE A 91 -14.44 1.89 -0.56
N LEU A 92 -15.53 1.16 -0.80
CA LEU A 92 -16.08 0.23 0.19
C LEU A 92 -15.06 -0.86 0.58
N GLN A 93 -14.34 -1.41 -0.40
CA GLN A 93 -13.26 -2.36 -0.12
C GLN A 93 -12.16 -1.72 0.72
N ALA A 94 -11.74 -0.48 0.44
CA ALA A 94 -10.74 0.20 1.26
C ALA A 94 -11.19 0.33 2.72
N MET A 95 -12.45 0.71 2.96
CA MET A 95 -13.01 0.79 4.31
C MET A 95 -13.05 -0.57 5.01
N ILE A 96 -13.49 -1.62 4.31
CA ILE A 96 -13.56 -2.99 4.84
C ILE A 96 -12.15 -3.50 5.17
N TYR A 97 -11.17 -3.26 4.30
CA TYR A 97 -9.77 -3.66 4.51
C TYR A 97 -9.22 -2.99 5.78
N ASN A 98 -9.43 -1.68 5.89
CA ASN A 98 -8.97 -0.89 7.02
C ASN A 98 -9.61 -1.40 8.33
N ALA A 99 -10.94 -1.61 8.34
CA ALA A 99 -11.65 -2.13 9.50
C ALA A 99 -11.14 -3.51 9.94
N MET A 100 -10.91 -4.42 8.99
CA MET A 100 -10.41 -5.76 9.27
C MET A 100 -8.95 -5.77 9.77
N CYS A 101 -8.09 -4.91 9.21
CA CYS A 101 -6.71 -4.75 9.68
C CYS A 101 -6.68 -4.18 11.10
N SER A 102 -7.43 -3.10 11.36
CA SER A 102 -7.51 -2.49 12.69
C SER A 102 -8.11 -3.42 13.74
N ALA A 103 -9.08 -4.26 13.38
CA ALA A 103 -9.62 -5.28 14.27
C ALA A 103 -8.58 -6.35 14.64
N GLN A 104 -7.71 -6.71 13.69
CA GLN A 104 -6.65 -7.70 13.94
C GLN A 104 -5.51 -7.11 14.77
N GLU A 105 -5.14 -5.86 14.54
CA GLU A 105 -4.16 -5.13 15.37
C GLU A 105 -4.63 -5.03 16.82
N ARG A 106 -5.88 -4.64 17.07
CA ARG A 106 -6.47 -4.60 18.43
C ARG A 106 -6.46 -5.94 19.15
N LYS A 107 -6.57 -7.06 18.43
CA LYS A 107 -6.50 -8.42 19.01
C LYS A 107 -5.07 -8.80 19.40
N LEU A 108 -4.08 -8.27 18.69
CA LEU A 108 -2.66 -8.53 18.93
C LEU A 108 -2.09 -7.58 20.00
N ASP A 109 -2.64 -6.37 20.13
CA ASP A 109 -2.34 -5.39 21.18
C ASP A 109 -3.00 -5.68 22.54
N ILE A 110 -3.75 -6.78 22.67
CA ILE A 110 -4.21 -7.21 24.00
C ILE A 110 -2.95 -7.59 24.81
N PRO A 111 -2.65 -6.90 25.92
CA PRO A 111 -1.44 -7.13 26.69
C PRO A 111 -1.45 -8.58 27.15
N LYS A 112 -0.48 -9.36 26.67
CA LYS A 112 -0.34 -10.77 27.03
C LYS A 112 0.23 -10.98 28.44
N ASN A 113 0.32 -9.92 29.25
CA ASN A 113 0.90 -10.00 30.59
C ASN A 113 -0.05 -9.43 31.65
N PRO A 114 -0.66 -10.27 32.52
CA PRO A 114 -1.39 -9.81 33.70
C PRO A 114 -0.49 -9.18 34.78
N MET A 115 0.75 -8.79 34.48
CA MET A 115 1.73 -8.26 35.44
C MET A 115 2.29 -6.88 35.02
N GLU A 116 1.43 -5.96 34.58
CA GLU A 116 1.75 -4.52 34.53
C GLU A 116 0.81 -3.76 35.47
N THR A 117 0.85 -4.17 36.74
CA THR A 117 0.43 -3.36 37.89
C THR A 117 1.58 -3.39 38.87
N ARG A 118 2.51 -2.43 38.70
CA ARG A 118 3.22 -1.78 39.81
C ARG A 118 3.97 -0.55 39.33
#